data_AF-A0A7V6W3C3-F1
#
_entry.id   AF-A0A7V6W3C3-F1
#
_cell.length_a   1.000
_cell.length_b   1.000
_cell.length_c   1.000
_cell.angle_alpha   90.00
_cell.angle_beta   90.00
_cell.angle_gamma   90.00
#
_symmetry.space_group_name_H-M   'P 1'
#
loop_
_entity.id
_entity.type
_entity.pdbx_description
1 polymer ?
#
loop_
_entity_poly.entity_id
_entity_poly.type
_entity_poly.pdbx_seq_one_letter_code
_entity_poly.pdbx_strand_id
1 'polypeptide(L)'
;MENIEYCYYLYKVEKYNSKELESIFEEGIISYKGCSIDSLMVRADEFSLEKLKEINGYEAIYVIKIPKCFMEPLIKNSQIEERPIPIWLPITKKENNDTIVARLPKEYVYGIYLKENDAFCENYNHFYIHDPAGYEFDEAQVKYFFEQKCLSWHKYAKVRSGRSTEYLYNSDVKNEVWKEAKEEYNELFNKEISKKNNL
;
A
#
# COMPACT_ATOMS: atom_id res chain seq x y z
N MET A 1 -7.00 5.68 -23.77
CA MET A 1 -6.75 6.39 -22.49
C MET A 1 -6.67 5.31 -21.44
N GLU A 2 -5.52 5.11 -20.81
CA GLU A 2 -5.36 4.05 -19.81
C GLU A 2 -6.04 4.48 -18.51
N ASN A 3 -6.94 3.61 -18.01
CA ASN A 3 -7.49 3.73 -16.67
C ASN A 3 -6.41 3.30 -15.68
N ILE A 4 -6.34 3.93 -14.50
CA ILE A 4 -5.42 3.48 -13.46
C ILE A 4 -5.84 2.06 -13.05
N GLU A 5 -4.94 1.10 -13.21
CA GLU A 5 -5.15 -0.25 -12.73
C GLU A 5 -4.79 -0.33 -11.24
N TYR A 6 -5.50 -1.18 -10.50
CA TYR A 6 -5.28 -1.36 -9.07
C TYR A 6 -4.98 -2.82 -8.71
N CYS A 7 -4.16 -3.01 -7.69
CA CYS A 7 -4.06 -4.24 -6.91
C CYS A 7 -5.07 -4.17 -5.75
N TYR A 8 -5.84 -5.24 -5.57
CA TYR A 8 -6.76 -5.38 -4.46
C TYR A 8 -6.25 -6.42 -3.47
N TYR A 9 -6.36 -6.13 -2.18
CA TYR A 9 -6.05 -7.07 -1.11
C TYR A 9 -7.18 -7.07 -0.08
N LEU A 10 -7.40 -8.23 0.53
CA LEU A 10 -8.43 -8.46 1.53
C LEU A 10 -7.78 -8.72 2.88
N TYR A 11 -8.02 -7.82 3.83
CA TYR A 11 -7.62 -7.98 5.23
C TYR A 11 -8.83 -8.41 6.05
N LYS A 12 -8.83 -9.66 6.51
CA LYS A 12 -10.00 -10.33 7.09
C LYS A 12 -9.93 -10.29 8.61
N VAL A 13 -11.04 -9.91 9.24
CA VAL A 13 -11.14 -9.75 10.69
C VAL A 13 -12.19 -10.72 11.22
N GLU A 14 -11.76 -11.72 11.98
CA GLU A 14 -12.64 -12.79 12.51
C GLU A 14 -13.68 -12.22 13.46
N LYS A 15 -13.24 -11.33 14.35
CA LYS A 15 -14.07 -10.57 15.28
C LYS A 15 -13.53 -9.17 15.42
N TYR A 16 -14.41 -8.19 15.51
CA TYR A 16 -14.01 -6.80 15.74
C TYR A 16 -14.71 -6.20 16.95
N ASN A 17 -14.10 -5.17 17.53
CA ASN A 17 -14.82 -4.15 18.28
C ASN A 17 -14.77 -2.82 17.52
N SER A 18 -15.68 -1.90 17.87
CA SER A 18 -15.81 -0.61 17.16
C SER A 18 -14.51 0.21 17.17
N LYS A 19 -13.70 0.14 18.22
CA LYS A 19 -12.43 0.88 18.31
C LYS A 19 -11.37 0.33 17.36
N GLU A 20 -11.29 -0.99 17.22
CA GLU A 20 -10.41 -1.62 16.23
C GLU A 20 -10.80 -1.22 14.82
N LEU A 21 -12.12 -1.09 14.57
CA LEU A 21 -12.60 -0.70 13.25
C LEU A 21 -12.14 0.71 12.86
N GLU A 22 -12.36 1.66 13.77
CA GLU A 22 -11.98 3.06 13.59
C GLU A 22 -10.47 3.22 13.47
N SER A 23 -9.69 2.51 14.32
CA SER A 23 -8.22 2.60 14.29
C SER A 23 -7.64 2.23 12.92
N ILE A 24 -8.18 1.23 12.21
CA ILE A 24 -7.68 0.88 10.87
C ILE A 24 -7.96 2.00 9.86
N PHE A 25 -9.10 2.68 9.94
CA PHE A 25 -9.42 3.81 9.07
C PHE A 25 -8.62 5.07 9.41
N GLU A 26 -8.23 5.26 10.67
CA GLU A 26 -7.51 6.45 11.15
C GLU A 26 -6.00 6.33 11.12
N GLU A 27 -5.48 5.11 11.29
CA GLU A 27 -4.04 4.82 11.43
C GLU A 27 -3.51 3.87 10.35
N GLY A 28 -4.36 3.13 9.65
CA GLY A 28 -3.94 2.09 8.72
C GLY A 28 -3.69 0.74 9.41
N ILE A 29 -3.05 -0.19 8.71
CA ILE A 29 -2.92 -1.58 9.17
C ILE A 29 -1.51 -1.86 9.67
N ILE A 30 -1.41 -2.31 10.92
CA ILE A 30 -0.15 -2.68 11.55
C ILE A 30 0.22 -4.13 11.21
N SER A 31 1.44 -4.32 10.72
CA SER A 31 2.06 -5.61 10.51
C SER A 31 3.19 -5.83 11.51
N TYR A 32 3.08 -6.90 12.29
CA TYR A 32 4.14 -7.40 13.18
C TYR A 32 5.13 -8.34 12.47
N LYS A 33 4.94 -8.57 11.17
CA LYS A 33 5.81 -9.36 10.31
C LYS A 33 6.63 -8.47 9.36
N GLY A 34 6.67 -7.17 9.60
CA GLY A 34 7.31 -6.19 8.73
C GLY A 34 6.55 -5.91 7.44
N CYS A 35 7.30 -5.55 6.39
CA CYS A 35 6.78 -5.02 5.12
C CYS A 35 6.33 -6.13 4.16
N SER A 36 5.38 -6.97 4.57
CA SER A 36 4.95 -8.13 3.81
C SER A 36 3.43 -8.20 3.72
N ILE A 37 2.86 -7.63 2.66
CA ILE A 37 1.40 -7.58 2.44
C ILE A 37 0.79 -8.98 2.35
N ASP A 38 1.49 -9.93 1.72
CA ASP A 38 1.05 -11.32 1.57
C ASP A 38 1.05 -12.09 2.90
N SER A 39 1.79 -11.61 3.90
CA SER A 39 1.80 -12.20 5.24
C SER A 39 0.59 -11.81 6.11
N LEU A 40 -0.14 -10.79 5.66
CA LEU A 40 -1.20 -10.09 6.39
C LEU A 40 -2.55 -10.18 5.65
N MET A 41 -2.53 -10.22 4.32
CA MET A 41 -3.71 -10.08 3.48
C MET A 41 -3.69 -11.09 2.34
N VAL A 42 -4.85 -11.29 1.72
CA VAL A 42 -4.98 -12.14 0.52
C VAL A 42 -5.22 -11.25 -0.69
N ARG A 43 -4.44 -11.42 -1.75
CA ARG A 43 -4.64 -10.73 -3.03
C ARG A 43 -5.99 -11.12 -3.65
N ALA A 44 -6.68 -10.13 -4.21
CA ALA A 44 -7.87 -10.31 -5.02
C ALA A 44 -7.61 -9.76 -6.42
N ASP A 45 -8.02 -10.49 -7.46
CA ASP A 45 -7.83 -10.06 -8.85
C ASP A 45 -8.68 -8.83 -9.18
N GLU A 46 -9.86 -8.74 -8.55
CA GLU A 46 -10.80 -7.64 -8.71
C GLU A 46 -11.60 -7.42 -7.43
N PHE A 47 -12.07 -6.18 -7.22
CA PHE A 47 -13.05 -5.88 -6.19
C PHE A 47 -14.46 -6.23 -6.68
N SER A 48 -15.15 -7.06 -5.91
CA SER A 48 -16.56 -7.37 -6.11
C SER A 48 -17.24 -7.59 -4.77
N LEU A 49 -18.31 -6.83 -4.51
CA LEU A 49 -19.08 -6.97 -3.27
C LEU A 49 -19.68 -8.39 -3.13
N GLU A 50 -20.14 -8.98 -4.23
CA GLU A 50 -20.67 -10.35 -4.23
C GLU A 50 -19.60 -11.37 -3.80
N LYS A 51 -18.35 -11.20 -4.27
CA LYS A 51 -17.24 -12.06 -3.81
C LYS A 51 -16.94 -11.87 -2.32
N LEU A 52 -17.14 -10.67 -1.76
CA LEU A 52 -16.95 -10.45 -0.33
C LEU A 52 -18.01 -11.16 0.51
N LYS A 53 -19.27 -11.20 0.04
CA LYS A 53 -20.38 -11.89 0.72
C LYS A 53 -20.11 -13.38 0.89
N GLU A 54 -19.50 -14.01 -0.11
CA GLU A 54 -19.17 -15.44 -0.16
C GLU A 54 -18.08 -15.86 0.84
N ILE A 55 -17.24 -14.93 1.30
CA ILE A 55 -16.13 -15.23 2.22
C ILE A 55 -16.68 -15.51 3.63
N ASN A 56 -16.60 -16.75 4.09
CA ASN A 56 -17.11 -17.17 5.41
C ASN A 56 -16.03 -17.11 6.51
N GLY A 57 -16.48 -17.08 7.78
CA GLY A 57 -15.60 -17.14 8.95
C GLY A 57 -15.08 -15.80 9.47
N TYR A 58 -15.59 -14.68 8.96
CA TYR A 58 -15.16 -13.33 9.34
C TYR A 58 -16.36 -12.40 9.54
N GLU A 59 -16.25 -11.50 10.51
CA GLU A 59 -17.27 -10.47 10.81
C GLU A 59 -17.07 -9.21 9.95
N ALA A 60 -15.81 -8.89 9.61
CA ALA A 60 -15.48 -7.76 8.75
C ALA A 60 -14.34 -8.08 7.76
N ILE A 61 -14.38 -7.42 6.61
CA ILE A 61 -13.36 -7.56 5.56
C ILE A 61 -12.98 -6.17 5.06
N TYR A 62 -11.75 -5.76 5.35
CA TYR A 62 -11.18 -4.55 4.77
C TYR A 62 -10.71 -4.82 3.36
N VAL A 63 -11.04 -3.88 2.48
CA VAL A 63 -10.57 -3.86 1.09
C VAL A 63 -9.46 -2.84 1.00
N ILE A 64 -8.28 -3.30 0.60
CA ILE A 64 -7.11 -2.48 0.35
C ILE A 64 -6.97 -2.31 -1.14
N LYS A 65 -6.78 -1.07 -1.59
CA LYS A 65 -6.71 -0.70 -3.00
C LYS A 65 -5.47 0.12 -3.26
N ILE A 66 -4.48 -0.49 -3.90
CA ILE A 66 -3.18 0.12 -4.19
C ILE A 66 -3.03 0.26 -5.71
N PRO A 67 -2.67 1.44 -6.25
CA PRO A 67 -2.37 1.59 -7.67
C PRO A 67 -1.29 0.58 -8.11
N LYS A 68 -1.49 -0.10 -9.25
CA LYS A 68 -0.53 -1.12 -9.72
C LYS A 68 0.86 -0.53 -9.95
N CYS A 69 0.95 0.70 -10.47
CA CYS A 69 2.21 1.40 -10.69
C CYS A 69 3.03 1.62 -9.39
N PHE A 70 2.40 1.53 -8.21
CA PHE A 70 3.13 1.60 -6.95
C PHE A 70 3.74 0.25 -6.59
N MET A 71 3.11 -0.87 -6.96
CA MET A 71 3.54 -2.22 -6.61
C MET A 71 4.46 -2.85 -7.67
N GLU A 72 4.24 -2.53 -8.93
CA GLU A 72 4.87 -3.18 -10.08
C GLU A 72 5.43 -2.09 -11.02
N PRO A 73 6.71 -2.17 -11.45
CA PRO A 73 7.28 -1.21 -12.38
C PRO A 73 6.61 -1.38 -13.74
N LEU A 74 6.27 -0.26 -14.39
CA LEU A 74 5.84 -0.31 -15.78
C LEU A 74 7.06 -0.61 -16.65
N ILE A 75 7.03 -1.73 -17.38
CA ILE A 75 8.10 -2.11 -18.30
C ILE A 75 7.58 -2.01 -19.73
N LYS A 76 8.22 -1.18 -20.55
CA LYS A 76 7.94 -1.06 -21.97
C LYS A 76 9.23 -1.20 -22.77
N ASN A 77 9.21 -1.98 -23.84
CA ASN A 77 10.39 -2.26 -24.65
C ASN A 77 11.62 -2.70 -23.82
N SER A 78 11.37 -3.49 -22.76
CA SER A 78 12.39 -3.93 -21.79
C SER A 78 13.09 -2.81 -21.01
N GLN A 79 12.52 -1.60 -20.97
CA GLN A 79 12.93 -0.48 -20.13
C GLN A 79 11.86 -0.19 -19.09
N ILE A 80 12.28 0.19 -17.87
CA ILE A 80 11.36 0.65 -16.84
C ILE A 80 10.94 2.08 -17.20
N GLU A 81 9.66 2.28 -17.44
CA GLU A 81 9.07 3.60 -17.70
C GLU A 81 8.54 4.27 -16.42
N GLU A 82 8.01 3.49 -15.46
CA GLU A 82 7.50 4.02 -14.18
C GLU A 82 8.14 3.30 -12.98
N ARG A 83 8.46 4.09 -11.94
CA ARG A 83 9.12 3.60 -10.72
C ARG A 83 8.08 3.24 -9.66
N PRO A 84 8.10 2.00 -9.13
CA PRO A 84 7.36 1.64 -7.94
C PRO A 84 7.88 2.44 -6.75
N ILE A 85 6.99 2.72 -5.81
CA ILE A 85 7.32 3.44 -4.58
C ILE A 85 7.16 2.58 -3.35
N PRO A 86 7.93 2.85 -2.29
CA PRO A 86 7.74 2.18 -1.02
C PRO A 86 6.37 2.57 -0.43
N ILE A 87 5.70 1.59 0.19
CA ILE A 87 4.32 1.74 0.68
C ILE A 87 4.18 1.48 2.19
N TRP A 88 5.22 0.97 2.85
CA TRP A 88 5.20 0.64 4.27
C TRP A 88 5.90 1.69 5.12
N LEU A 89 5.25 2.17 6.17
CA LEU A 89 5.86 3.07 7.15
C LEU A 89 6.45 2.25 8.31
N PRO A 90 7.78 2.27 8.55
CA PRO A 90 8.36 1.63 9.72
C PRO A 90 7.89 2.29 11.03
N ILE A 91 7.37 1.52 11.99
CA ILE A 91 6.89 2.06 13.28
C ILE A 91 7.91 1.83 14.40
N THR A 92 8.61 0.69 14.40
CA THR A 92 9.61 0.38 15.44
C THR A 92 10.75 -0.42 14.83
N LYS A 93 11.98 -0.04 15.20
CA LYS A 93 13.20 -0.70 14.75
C LYS A 93 13.60 -1.84 15.69
N LYS A 94 14.27 -2.83 15.09
CA LYS A 94 15.16 -3.78 15.77
C LYS A 94 16.33 -3.03 16.42
N GLU A 95 16.13 -2.45 17.60
CA GLU A 95 17.27 -2.03 18.40
C GLU A 95 17.54 -2.94 19.60
N ASN A 96 16.58 -3.77 20.05
CA ASN A 96 16.85 -4.81 21.07
C ASN A 96 15.78 -5.93 21.16
N ASN A 97 14.74 -5.91 20.32
CA ASN A 97 13.73 -6.98 20.22
C ASN A 97 13.51 -7.27 18.73
N ASP A 98 13.41 -8.55 18.37
CA ASP A 98 13.32 -9.03 16.98
C ASP A 98 12.06 -8.61 16.21
N THR A 99 11.17 -7.84 16.83
CA THR A 99 9.88 -7.46 16.23
C THR A 99 10.06 -6.32 15.23
N ILE A 100 9.89 -6.64 13.95
CA ILE A 100 9.78 -5.64 12.88
C ILE A 100 8.31 -5.23 12.79
N VAL A 101 8.02 -3.97 13.11
CA VAL A 101 6.67 -3.41 13.03
C VAL A 101 6.61 -2.37 11.93
N ALA A 102 5.72 -2.58 10.97
CA ALA A 102 5.44 -1.65 9.88
C ALA A 102 3.94 -1.36 9.78
N ARG A 103 3.59 -0.22 9.22
CA ARG A 103 2.21 0.21 8.98
C ARG A 103 1.97 0.38 7.50
N LEU A 104 0.92 -0.25 6.99
CA LEU A 104 0.36 0.13 5.71
C LEU A 104 -0.55 1.34 5.96
N PRO A 105 -0.28 2.50 5.35
CA PRO A 105 -1.04 3.71 5.59
C PRO A 105 -2.53 3.55 5.30
N LYS A 106 -3.35 4.33 6.02
CA LYS A 106 -4.81 4.36 5.88
C LYS A 106 -5.27 4.78 4.49
N GLU A 107 -4.42 5.53 3.78
CA GLU A 107 -4.58 6.00 2.41
C GLU A 107 -4.85 4.87 1.42
N TYR A 108 -4.42 3.65 1.74
CA TYR A 108 -4.64 2.46 0.92
C TYR A 108 -5.86 1.64 1.34
N VAL A 109 -6.46 1.95 2.49
CA VAL A 109 -7.65 1.28 2.99
C VAL A 109 -8.86 1.88 2.29
N TYR A 110 -9.38 1.18 1.27
CA TYR A 110 -10.49 1.67 0.45
C TYR A 110 -11.82 1.66 1.19
N GLY A 111 -12.05 0.64 1.99
CA GLY A 111 -13.28 0.52 2.77
C GLY A 111 -13.37 -0.80 3.49
N ILE A 112 -14.51 -1.03 4.12
CA ILE A 112 -14.79 -2.22 4.90
C ILE A 112 -16.16 -2.78 4.54
N TYR A 113 -16.20 -4.10 4.36
CA TYR A 113 -17.46 -4.84 4.29
C TYR A 113 -17.78 -5.41 5.67
N LEU A 114 -18.96 -5.08 6.19
CA LEU A 114 -19.47 -5.55 7.47
C LEU A 114 -20.55 -6.63 7.24
N LYS A 115 -20.30 -7.84 7.72
CA LYS A 115 -21.23 -8.97 7.52
C LYS A 115 -22.56 -8.78 8.24
N GLU A 116 -22.55 -8.20 9.44
CA GLU A 116 -23.78 -8.00 10.23
C GLU A 116 -24.84 -7.16 9.51
N ASN A 117 -24.40 -6.22 8.68
CA ASN A 117 -25.26 -5.24 8.02
C ASN A 117 -25.37 -5.49 6.51
N ASP A 118 -24.65 -6.49 5.98
CA ASP A 118 -24.47 -6.74 4.54
C ASP A 118 -24.11 -5.44 3.78
N ALA A 119 -23.19 -4.66 4.35
CA ALA A 119 -22.92 -3.29 3.92
C ALA A 119 -21.44 -3.04 3.68
N PHE A 120 -21.14 -2.27 2.65
CA PHE A 120 -19.80 -1.77 2.38
C PHE A 120 -19.72 -0.27 2.71
N CYS A 121 -18.77 0.10 3.55
CA CYS A 121 -18.50 1.47 3.93
C CYS A 121 -17.15 1.89 3.33
N GLU A 122 -17.17 2.88 2.45
CA GLU A 122 -15.94 3.50 1.93
C GLU A 122 -15.23 4.30 3.02
N ASN A 123 -13.91 4.26 3.01
CA ASN A 123 -13.08 5.04 3.92
C ASN A 123 -12.90 6.46 3.37
N TYR A 124 -13.31 7.47 4.14
CA TYR A 124 -13.15 8.87 3.76
C TYR A 124 -11.67 9.32 3.73
N ASN A 125 -10.78 8.60 4.41
CA ASN A 125 -9.34 8.81 4.37
C ASN A 125 -8.66 8.14 3.16
N HIS A 126 -9.42 7.50 2.26
CA HIS A 126 -8.85 6.84 1.08
C HIS A 126 -8.44 7.87 0.03
N PHE A 127 -7.14 8.04 -0.15
CA PHE A 127 -6.55 8.87 -1.20
C PHE A 127 -5.17 8.33 -1.59
N TYR A 128 -4.86 8.29 -2.90
CA TYR A 128 -3.63 7.64 -3.37
C TYR A 128 -2.38 8.52 -3.24
N ILE A 129 -2.56 9.83 -3.01
CA ILE A 129 -1.46 10.80 -2.96
C ILE A 129 -0.86 10.79 -1.56
N HIS A 130 0.34 10.22 -1.41
CA HIS A 130 1.12 10.27 -0.18
C HIS A 130 2.59 10.50 -0.51
N ASP A 131 3.36 11.00 0.46
CA ASP A 131 4.80 11.17 0.31
C ASP A 131 5.51 9.84 0.67
N PRO A 132 6.21 9.18 -0.27
CA PRO A 132 6.93 7.95 0.01
C PRO A 132 8.25 8.17 0.79
N ALA A 133 8.60 9.41 1.11
CA ALA A 133 9.77 9.71 1.93
C ALA A 133 9.65 9.07 3.32
N GLY A 134 10.66 8.30 3.72
CA GLY A 134 10.65 7.58 5.00
C GLY A 134 10.09 6.16 4.97
N TYR A 135 9.62 5.68 3.81
CA TYR A 135 8.93 4.40 3.68
C TYR A 135 9.85 3.25 3.23
N GLU A 136 9.48 2.02 3.56
CA GLU A 136 10.07 0.78 3.05
C GLU A 136 9.23 0.15 1.93
N PHE A 137 9.91 -0.60 1.06
CA PHE A 137 9.26 -1.39 0.03
C PHE A 137 8.66 -2.65 0.63
N ASP A 138 7.53 -3.07 0.07
CA ASP A 138 6.95 -4.38 0.30
C ASP A 138 7.87 -5.50 -0.24
N GLU A 139 7.90 -6.64 0.46
CA GLU A 139 8.70 -7.80 0.07
C GLU A 139 8.41 -8.27 -1.37
N ALA A 140 7.16 -8.20 -1.81
CA ALA A 140 6.79 -8.55 -3.18
C ALA A 140 7.41 -7.59 -4.19
N GLN A 141 7.48 -6.28 -3.88
CA GLN A 141 8.18 -5.30 -4.74
C GLN A 141 9.67 -5.63 -4.81
N VAL A 142 10.31 -5.93 -3.67
CA VAL A 142 11.73 -6.27 -3.61
C VAL A 142 12.05 -7.51 -4.44
N LYS A 143 11.20 -8.54 -4.34
CA LYS A 143 11.29 -9.76 -5.14
C LYS A 143 11.10 -9.47 -6.62
N TYR A 144 10.09 -8.67 -6.97
CA TYR A 144 9.80 -8.31 -8.35
C TYR A 144 10.97 -7.58 -9.02
N PHE A 145 11.61 -6.63 -8.32
CA PHE A 145 12.81 -5.96 -8.84
C PHE A 145 13.93 -6.94 -9.20
N PHE A 146 14.11 -7.99 -8.40
CA PHE A 146 15.11 -9.00 -8.67
C PHE A 146 14.74 -9.85 -9.90
N GLU A 147 13.49 -10.31 -9.98
CA GLU A 147 12.98 -11.14 -11.07
C GLU A 147 13.03 -10.42 -12.43
N GLN A 148 12.76 -9.12 -12.45
CA GLN A 148 12.85 -8.27 -13.64
C GLN A 148 14.26 -7.72 -13.92
N LYS A 149 15.30 -8.23 -13.23
CA LYS A 149 16.70 -7.80 -13.39
C LYS A 149 16.94 -6.31 -13.13
N CYS A 150 16.09 -5.67 -12.32
CA CYS A 150 16.20 -4.28 -11.90
C CYS A 150 17.17 -4.15 -10.70
N LEU A 151 18.42 -4.55 -10.88
CA LEU A 151 19.37 -4.80 -9.77
C LEU A 151 19.71 -3.54 -8.94
N SER A 152 19.72 -2.35 -9.55
CA SER A 152 19.92 -1.09 -8.83
C SER A 152 18.79 -0.82 -7.84
N TRP A 153 17.55 -1.01 -8.26
CA TRP A 153 16.35 -0.88 -7.44
C TRP A 153 16.26 -1.95 -6.37
N HIS A 154 16.58 -3.20 -6.73
CA HIS A 154 16.67 -4.28 -5.75
C HIS A 154 17.67 -3.94 -4.63
N LYS A 155 18.89 -3.48 -5.01
CA LYS A 155 19.91 -3.06 -4.04
C LYS A 155 19.43 -1.87 -3.20
N TYR A 156 18.81 -0.88 -3.83
CA TYR A 156 18.25 0.29 -3.16
C TYR A 156 17.20 -0.10 -2.12
N ALA A 157 16.23 -0.92 -2.49
CA ALA A 157 15.18 -1.41 -1.59
C ALA A 157 15.75 -2.24 -0.42
N LYS A 158 16.75 -3.10 -0.69
CA LYS A 158 17.42 -3.89 0.36
C LYS A 158 18.18 -3.02 1.38
N VAL A 159 18.78 -1.90 0.96
CA VAL A 159 19.49 -0.98 1.88
C VAL A 159 18.54 -0.20 2.78
N ARG A 160 17.31 0.04 2.32
CA ARG A 160 16.24 0.67 3.12
C ARG A 160 15.67 -0.26 4.18
N SER A 161 15.71 -1.57 3.95
CA SER A 161 15.08 -2.55 4.84
C SER A 161 15.64 -2.48 6.27
N GLY A 162 14.72 -2.40 7.24
CA GLY A 162 15.06 -2.32 8.67
C GLY A 162 15.60 -0.96 9.10
N ARG A 163 15.41 0.09 8.30
CA ARG A 163 15.78 1.46 8.67
C ARG A 163 14.60 2.15 9.36
N SER A 164 14.89 3.22 10.10
CA SER A 164 13.85 3.95 10.82
C SER A 164 13.27 4.95 9.85
N THR A 165 12.00 5.27 10.03
CA THR A 165 11.32 6.33 9.28
C THR A 165 12.14 7.61 9.26
N GLU A 166 12.64 8.07 10.41
CA GLU A 166 13.46 9.28 10.48
C GLU A 166 14.74 9.19 9.63
N TYR A 167 15.45 8.06 9.68
CA TYR A 167 16.68 7.88 8.89
C TYR A 167 16.38 7.90 7.40
N LEU A 168 15.36 7.15 6.98
CA LEU A 168 14.92 7.07 5.59
C LEU A 168 14.45 8.44 5.10
N TYR A 169 13.62 9.13 5.88
CA TYR A 169 13.07 10.43 5.55
C TYR A 169 14.17 11.46 5.36
N ASN A 170 15.11 11.56 6.31
CA ASN A 170 16.23 12.51 6.21
C ASN A 170 17.11 12.22 4.99
N SER A 171 17.35 10.95 4.66
CA SER A 171 18.07 10.56 3.45
C SER A 171 17.30 10.92 2.18
N ASP A 172 16.00 10.64 2.14
CA ASP A 172 15.15 10.85 0.97
C ASP A 172 15.00 12.33 0.65
N VAL A 173 14.75 13.16 1.66
CA VAL A 173 14.64 14.62 1.53
C VAL A 173 15.96 15.23 1.10
N LYS A 174 17.07 14.86 1.75
CA LYS A 174 18.40 15.40 1.42
C LYS A 174 18.80 15.14 -0.03
N ASN A 175 18.43 13.98 -0.58
CA ASN A 175 18.81 13.56 -1.93
C ASN A 175 17.69 13.76 -2.96
N GLU A 176 16.57 14.39 -2.59
CA GLU A 176 15.40 14.61 -3.44
C GLU A 176 14.88 13.33 -4.15
N VAL A 177 15.04 12.16 -3.52
CA VAL A 177 14.82 10.84 -4.17
C VAL A 177 13.45 10.74 -4.86
N TRP A 178 12.42 11.27 -4.20
CA TRP A 178 11.02 11.08 -4.59
C TRP A 178 10.41 12.27 -5.32
N LYS A 179 11.23 13.26 -5.72
CA LYS A 179 10.73 14.49 -6.34
C LYS A 179 9.95 14.21 -7.64
N GLU A 180 10.60 13.50 -8.58
CA GLU A 180 10.00 13.13 -9.87
C GLU A 180 8.73 12.28 -9.70
N ALA A 181 8.78 11.25 -8.84
CA ALA A 181 7.64 10.38 -8.58
C ALA A 181 6.44 11.15 -8.01
N LYS A 182 6.67 12.10 -7.09
CA LYS A 182 5.60 12.96 -6.56
C LYS A 182 4.97 13.83 -7.63
N GLU A 183 5.74 14.37 -8.56
CA GLU A 183 5.23 15.15 -9.70
C GLU A 183 4.34 14.28 -10.60
N GLU A 184 4.82 13.10 -10.98
CA GLU A 184 4.06 12.12 -11.79
C GLU A 184 2.73 11.72 -11.14
N TYR A 185 2.73 11.38 -9.83
CA TYR A 185 1.50 11.03 -9.11
C TYR A 185 0.51 12.17 -9.04
N ASN A 186 1.00 13.39 -8.75
CA ASN A 186 0.13 14.55 -8.73
C ASN A 186 -0.55 14.74 -10.08
N GLU A 187 0.16 14.55 -11.19
CA GLU A 187 -0.47 14.62 -12.50
C GLU A 187 -1.48 13.50 -12.75
N LEU A 188 -1.13 12.24 -12.44
CA LEU A 188 -2.01 11.08 -12.65
C LEU A 188 -3.30 11.20 -11.85
N PHE A 189 -3.20 11.47 -10.55
CA PHE A 189 -4.36 11.42 -9.65
C PHE A 189 -5.17 12.72 -9.65
N ASN A 190 -4.58 13.90 -9.92
CA ASN A 190 -5.37 15.12 -10.14
C ASN A 190 -6.25 14.99 -11.39
N LYS A 191 -5.75 14.34 -12.45
CA LYS A 191 -6.55 14.03 -13.65
C LYS A 191 -7.74 13.11 -13.34
N GLU A 192 -7.61 12.16 -12.40
CA GLU A 192 -8.73 11.32 -11.96
C GLU A 192 -9.77 12.09 -11.15
N ILE A 193 -9.34 12.92 -10.19
CA ILE A 193 -10.23 13.74 -9.36
C ILE A 193 -11.06 14.69 -10.24
N SER A 194 -10.43 15.35 -11.22
CA SER A 194 -11.15 16.21 -12.16
C SER A 194 -12.19 15.47 -13.02
N LYS A 195 -12.02 14.17 -13.29
CA LYS A 195 -13.04 13.38 -13.99
C LYS A 195 -14.24 13.06 -13.11
N LYS A 196 -14.01 12.71 -11.84
CA LYS A 196 -15.10 12.43 -10.88
C LYS A 196 -15.99 13.64 -10.63
N ASN A 197 -15.43 14.85 -10.65
CA ASN A 197 -16.16 16.10 -10.40
C ASN A 197 -16.88 16.66 -11.64
N ASN A 198 -16.66 16.07 -12.82
CA ASN A 198 -17.29 16.48 -14.10
C ASN A 198 -18.36 15.46 -14.58
N LEU A 199 -18.77 14.54 -13.71
CA LEU A 199 -19.89 13.61 -13.87
C LEU A 199 -20.97 13.95 -12.85
#